data_AF-A0A9E4C1Z0-F1
#
_entry.id   AF-A0A9E4C1Z0-F1
#
_cell.length_a   1.000
_cell.length_b   1.000
_cell.length_c   1.000
_cell.angle_alpha   90.00
_cell.angle_beta   90.00
_cell.angle_gamma   90.00
#
_symmetry.space_group_name_H-M   'P 1'
#
loop_
_entity.id
_entity.type
_entity.pdbx_description
1 polymer ?
#
loop_
_entity_poly.entity_id
_entity_poly.type
_entity_poly.pdbx_seq_one_letter_code
_entity_poly.pdbx_strand_id
1 'polypeptide(L)'
;WHSATVFKGREGQRYSATRIYGRADHYWEGVSSFTNRGMQDHFRAFIGRLSARERALFRFPPPGHEYYTQETLARLEDQYPGWNARGEYDL
;
A
#
# COMPACT_ATOMS: atom_id res chain seq x y z
N TRP A 1 0.42 -7.96 -25.51
CA TRP A 1 -0.11 -7.01 -26.51
C TRP A 1 -1.38 -6.39 -25.98
N HIS A 2 -1.42 -5.06 -25.88
CA HIS A 2 -2.64 -4.30 -25.60
C HIS A 2 -2.58 -2.97 -26.34
N SER A 3 -3.73 -2.35 -26.60
CA SER A 3 -3.80 -1.01 -27.15
C SER A 3 -4.97 -0.26 -26.51
N ALA A 4 -4.71 0.96 -26.03
CA ALA A 4 -5.78 1.86 -25.64
C ALA A 4 -6.50 2.35 -26.91
N THR A 5 -7.83 2.39 -26.90
CA THR A 5 -8.60 2.89 -28.04
C THR A 5 -8.65 4.41 -28.06
N VAL A 6 -8.78 4.99 -29.26
CA VAL A 6 -8.95 6.43 -29.45
C VAL A 6 -10.28 6.87 -28.82
N PHE A 7 -10.22 7.84 -27.90
CA PHE A 7 -11.41 8.50 -27.36
C PHE A 7 -11.91 9.54 -28.38
N LYS A 8 -13.12 9.34 -28.94
CA LYS A 8 -13.72 10.20 -29.97
C LYS A 8 -14.86 11.09 -29.45
N GLY A 9 -15.06 11.14 -28.13
CA GLY A 9 -16.11 11.97 -27.52
C GLY A 9 -15.83 13.45 -27.77
N ARG A 10 -16.83 14.19 -28.26
CA ARG A 10 -16.73 15.65 -28.48
C ARG A 10 -16.90 16.46 -27.20
N GLU A 11 -17.62 15.92 -26.22
CA GLU A 11 -17.67 16.37 -24.84
C GLU A 11 -17.57 15.17 -23.90
N GLY A 12 -17.00 15.37 -22.71
CA GLY A 12 -16.83 14.33 -21.67
C GLY A 12 -15.39 13.83 -21.50
N GLN A 13 -15.22 12.97 -20.49
CA GLN A 13 -13.92 12.47 -20.03
C GLN A 13 -13.91 10.95 -19.94
N ARG A 14 -12.82 10.30 -20.38
CA ARG A 14 -12.55 8.90 -20.08
C ARG A 14 -11.59 8.81 -18.90
N TYR A 15 -12.05 8.22 -17.80
CA TYR A 15 -11.21 7.80 -16.70
C TYR A 15 -10.89 6.31 -16.83
N SER A 16 -9.64 5.95 -16.56
CA SER A 16 -9.23 4.55 -16.42
C SER A 16 -8.41 4.40 -15.15
N ALA A 17 -8.83 3.48 -14.28
CA ALA A 17 -8.04 3.06 -13.13
C ALA A 17 -7.53 1.65 -13.39
N THR A 18 -6.23 1.51 -13.63
CA THR A 18 -5.58 0.21 -13.76
C THR A 18 -4.97 -0.19 -12.41
N ARG A 19 -5.14 -1.45 -12.05
CA ARG A 19 -4.45 -2.09 -10.92
C ARG A 19 -3.73 -3.31 -11.47
N ILE A 20 -2.45 -3.43 -11.15
CA ILE A 20 -1.61 -4.54 -11.60
C ILE A 20 -1.18 -5.30 -10.35
N TYR A 21 -1.44 -6.60 -10.33
CA TYR A 21 -1.04 -7.49 -9.24
C TYR A 21 0.09 -8.39 -9.74
N GLY A 22 1.11 -8.57 -8.91
CA GLY A 22 2.22 -9.49 -9.15
C GLY A 22 2.27 -10.56 -8.08
N ARG A 23 3.03 -11.64 -8.32
CA ARG A 23 3.25 -12.68 -7.31
C ARG A 23 3.89 -12.08 -6.05
N ALA A 24 3.63 -12.70 -4.90
CA ALA A 24 4.20 -12.29 -3.63
C ALA A 24 5.74 -12.40 -3.64
N ASP A 25 6.27 -13.44 -4.28
CA ASP A 25 7.69 -13.82 -4.32
C ASP A 25 8.48 -13.26 -5.52
N HIS A 26 7.86 -12.42 -6.37
CA HIS A 26 8.53 -11.80 -7.52
C HIS A 26 8.39 -10.28 -7.43
N TYR A 27 9.44 -9.63 -6.93
CA TYR A 27 9.49 -8.18 -6.73
C TYR A 27 9.63 -7.47 -8.09
N TRP A 28 8.69 -6.57 -8.38
CA TRP A 28 8.74 -5.73 -9.59
C TRP A 28 9.55 -4.47 -9.29
N GLU A 29 10.70 -4.30 -9.95
CA GLU A 29 11.62 -3.16 -9.76
C GLU A 29 11.21 -1.87 -10.51
N GLY A 30 9.93 -1.47 -10.49
CA GLY A 30 9.57 -0.15 -11.04
C GLY A 30 8.09 0.16 -11.26
N VAL A 31 7.59 1.16 -10.54
CA VAL A 31 7.14 2.52 -10.95
C VAL A 31 6.65 3.16 -9.64
N SER A 32 7.33 4.20 -9.13
CA SER A 32 7.03 4.90 -7.86
C SER A 32 6.39 4.02 -6.77
N SER A 33 7.21 3.36 -5.96
CA SER A 33 6.70 2.65 -4.79
C SER A 33 6.03 3.63 -3.83
N PHE A 34 4.97 3.16 -3.15
CA PHE A 34 4.26 3.94 -2.14
C PHE A 34 5.17 4.46 -1.02
N THR A 35 6.36 3.85 -0.84
CA THR A 35 7.40 4.32 0.09
C THR A 35 7.83 5.76 -0.20
N ASN A 36 7.75 6.22 -1.45
CA ASN A 36 7.99 7.62 -1.83
C ASN A 36 6.92 8.59 -1.29
N ARG A 37 5.78 8.07 -0.83
CA ARG A 37 4.64 8.83 -0.28
C ARG A 37 4.43 8.54 1.21
N GLY A 38 5.33 7.78 1.86
CA GLY A 38 5.20 7.33 3.25
C GLY A 38 5.08 8.45 4.29
N MET A 39 5.43 9.69 3.93
CA MET A 39 5.32 10.87 4.80
C MET A 39 4.13 11.79 4.45
N GLN A 40 3.36 11.50 3.40
CA GLN A 40 2.19 12.31 3.07
C GLN A 40 1.04 12.01 4.04
N ASP A 41 0.44 13.04 4.64
CA ASP A 41 -0.55 12.86 5.72
C ASP A 41 -1.75 12.00 5.30
N HIS A 42 -2.28 12.20 4.10
CA HIS A 42 -3.38 11.38 3.59
C HIS A 42 -2.98 9.92 3.40
N PHE A 43 -1.75 9.67 2.95
CA PHE A 43 -1.24 8.31 2.79
C PHE A 43 -1.01 7.65 4.14
N ARG A 44 -0.47 8.40 5.12
CA ARG A 44 -0.25 7.90 6.48
C ARG A 44 -1.55 7.50 7.16
N ALA A 45 -2.55 8.39 7.11
CA ALA A 45 -3.87 8.14 7.65
C ALA A 45 -4.58 6.97 6.94
N PHE A 46 -4.40 6.84 5.63
CA PHE A 46 -4.94 5.71 4.88
C PHE A 46 -4.31 4.38 5.30
N ILE A 47 -2.97 4.27 5.30
CA ILE A 47 -2.26 3.04 5.69
C ILE A 47 -2.53 2.65 7.15
N GLY A 48 -2.56 3.61 8.08
CA GLY A 48 -2.84 3.35 9.49
C GLY A 48 -4.21 2.72 9.75
N ARG A 49 -5.23 3.01 8.92
CA ARG A 49 -6.60 2.46 9.08
C ARG A 49 -6.78 1.03 8.54
N LEU A 50 -5.89 0.59 7.66
CA LEU A 50 -5.95 -0.74 7.06
C LEU A 50 -5.63 -1.83 8.09
N SER A 51 -6.25 -3.00 7.95
CA SER A 51 -5.83 -4.23 8.63
C SER A 51 -4.47 -4.71 8.13
N ALA A 52 -3.80 -5.57 8.90
CA ALA A 52 -2.53 -6.16 8.48
C ALA A 52 -2.66 -6.91 7.13
N ARG A 53 -3.79 -7.60 6.90
CA ARG A 53 -4.10 -8.27 5.64
C ARG A 53 -4.22 -7.29 4.47
N GLU A 54 -4.87 -6.15 4.66
CA GLU A 54 -5.00 -5.13 3.61
C GLU A 54 -3.67 -4.44 3.32
N ARG A 55 -2.84 -4.21 4.35
CA ARG A 55 -1.48 -3.67 4.19
C ARG A 55 -0.57 -4.59 3.38
N ALA A 56 -0.82 -5.90 3.35
CA ALA A 56 -0.08 -6.81 2.48
C ALA A 56 -0.23 -6.48 0.97
N LEU A 57 -1.32 -5.84 0.56
CA LEU A 57 -1.48 -5.31 -0.81
C LEU A 57 -0.45 -4.21 -1.13
N PHE A 58 -0.01 -3.50 -0.08
CA PHE A 58 1.06 -2.51 -0.11
C PHE A 58 2.39 -3.13 0.34
N ARG A 59 2.56 -4.45 0.23
CA ARG A 59 3.83 -5.15 0.49
C ARG A 59 4.40 -4.97 1.90
N PHE A 60 3.60 -4.54 2.86
CA PHE A 60 3.97 -4.72 4.26
C PHE A 60 3.97 -6.21 4.59
N PRO A 61 4.98 -6.72 5.33
CA PRO A 61 5.02 -8.13 5.71
C PRO A 61 3.76 -8.55 6.50
N PRO A 62 3.39 -9.85 6.48
CA PRO A 62 2.29 -10.34 7.32
C PRO A 62 2.69 -10.32 8.81
N PRO A 63 1.73 -10.33 9.74
CA PRO A 63 2.01 -10.53 11.17
C PRO A 63 2.88 -11.76 11.43
N GLY A 64 3.76 -11.68 12.42
CA GLY A 64 4.74 -12.74 12.74
C GLY A 64 6.02 -12.72 11.89
N HIS A 65 6.14 -11.84 10.90
CA HIS A 65 7.38 -11.65 10.16
C HIS A 65 8.48 -11.04 11.04
N GLU A 66 9.73 -11.49 10.90
CA GLU A 66 10.91 -11.06 11.69
C GLU A 66 11.19 -9.54 11.66
N TYR A 67 10.65 -8.86 10.66
CA TYR A 67 10.70 -7.41 10.54
C TYR A 67 9.98 -6.70 11.69
N TYR A 68 8.93 -7.31 12.25
CA TYR A 68 8.14 -6.74 13.32
C TYR A 68 8.78 -7.04 14.68
N THR A 69 9.65 -6.13 15.10
CA THR A 69 10.16 -6.02 16.46
C THR A 69 9.37 -4.95 17.20
N GLN A 70 9.49 -4.89 18.52
CA GLN A 70 8.89 -3.81 19.32
C GLN A 70 9.33 -2.42 18.82
N GLU A 71 10.59 -2.27 18.41
CA GLU A 71 11.13 -1.01 17.87
C GLU A 71 10.51 -0.65 16.52
N THR A 72 10.41 -1.59 15.58
CA THR A 72 9.82 -1.29 14.27
C THR A 72 8.33 -1.05 14.37
N LEU A 73 7.61 -1.77 15.24
CA LEU A 73 6.20 -1.53 15.51
C LEU A 73 5.95 -0.14 16.13
N ALA A 74 6.79 0.31 17.07
CA ALA A 74 6.69 1.66 17.63
C ALA A 74 6.89 2.74 16.55
N ARG A 75 7.92 2.60 15.70
CA ARG A 75 8.15 3.52 14.58
C ARG A 75 7.02 3.51 13.56
N LEU A 76 6.42 2.34 13.32
CA LEU A 76 5.28 2.22 12.42
C LEU A 76 4.02 2.86 13.00
N GLU A 77 3.81 2.80 14.32
CA GLU A 77 2.71 3.52 14.98
C GLU A 77 2.92 5.04 14.88
N ASP A 78 4.14 5.54 15.08
CA ASP A 78 4.47 6.96 14.89
C ASP A 78 4.26 7.42 13.44
N GLN A 79 4.71 6.59 12.48
CA GLN A 79 4.60 6.90 11.06
C GLN A 79 3.16 6.74 10.54
N TYR A 80 2.42 5.75 11.01
CA TYR A 80 1.10 5.35 10.55
C TYR A 80 0.15 5.14 11.75
N PRO A 81 -0.36 6.22 12.38
CA PRO A 81 -1.18 6.13 13.57
C PRO A 81 -2.37 5.17 13.42
N GLY A 82 -2.57 4.32 14.42
CA GLY A 82 -3.51 3.20 14.40
C GLY A 82 -2.93 1.90 13.85
N TRP A 83 -1.59 1.80 13.73
CA TRP A 83 -0.91 0.65 13.12
C TRP A 83 -1.39 -0.66 13.74
N ASN A 84 -1.41 -0.75 15.07
CA ASN A 84 -1.86 -1.95 15.78
C ASN A 84 -3.21 -1.78 16.52
N ALA A 85 -4.09 -0.89 16.06
CA ALA A 85 -5.36 -0.62 16.73
C ALA A 85 -6.30 -1.86 16.84
N ARG A 86 -6.03 -2.91 16.04
CA ARG A 86 -6.80 -4.17 16.02
C ARG A 86 -6.11 -5.31 16.77
N GLY A 87 -4.93 -5.10 17.36
CA GLY A 87 -4.17 -6.15 18.04
C GLY A 87 -3.71 -7.27 17.09
N GLU A 88 -3.36 -6.92 15.86
CA GLU A 88 -2.96 -7.88 14.81
C GLU A 88 -1.46 -8.23 14.86
N TYR A 89 -0.67 -7.46 15.60
CA TYR A 89 0.75 -7.71 15.82
C TYR A 89 0.96 -8.01 17.30
N ASP A 90 1.57 -9.17 17.60
CA ASP A 90 1.96 -9.53 18.95
C ASP A 90 3.13 -8.63 19.39
N LEU A 91 2.97 -7.95 20.54
CA LEU A 91 3.97 -7.07 21.15
C LEU A 91 4.76 -7.78 22.25
#